data_AF-I4H304-F1
#
_entry.id   AF-I4H304-F1
#
_cell.length_a   1.000
_cell.length_b   1.000
_cell.length_c   1.000
_cell.angle_alpha   90.00
_cell.angle_beta   90.00
_cell.angle_gamma   90.00
#
_symmetry.space_group_name_H-M   'P 1'
#
loop_
_entity.id
_entity.type
_entity.pdbx_description
1 polymer ?
#
loop_
_entity_poly.entity_id
_entity_poly.type
_entity_poly.pdbx_seq_one_letter_code
_entity_poly.pdbx_strand_id
1 'polypeptide(L)'
;MSKFEILTPLNFTVRTSEEYWQKLIVKHPDIADLEAEVRQALNSPDEIRRSSRDPNLLLFYLTLKEKRWVVAVARRLNGDGFLITAYQTDAIKEGETLWRK
;
A
#
# COMPACT_ATOMS: atom_id res chain seq x y z
N MET A 1 12.10 11.40 -11.15
CA MET A 1 12.99 10.63 -10.25
C MET A 1 12.15 9.63 -9.44
N SER A 2 12.73 8.47 -9.10
CA SER A 2 12.07 7.51 -8.18
C SER A 2 11.94 8.14 -6.80
N LYS A 3 10.78 8.02 -6.15
CA LYS A 3 10.56 8.49 -4.78
C LYS A 3 11.06 7.46 -3.77
N PHE A 4 10.58 6.22 -3.94
CA PHE A 4 10.99 5.09 -3.16
C PHE A 4 10.75 3.79 -3.93
N GLU A 5 11.47 2.76 -3.48
CA GLU A 5 11.41 1.39 -3.95
C GLU A 5 11.51 0.48 -2.72
N ILE A 6 10.50 -0.37 -2.51
CA ILE A 6 10.33 -1.14 -1.27
C ILE A 6 10.11 -2.61 -1.60
N LEU A 7 10.95 -3.48 -1.03
CA LEU A 7 10.73 -4.93 -1.07
C LEU A 7 9.61 -5.31 -0.10
N THR A 8 8.60 -6.03 -0.60
CA THR A 8 7.46 -6.47 0.21
C THR A 8 7.69 -7.86 0.80
N PRO A 9 6.94 -8.26 1.85
CA PRO A 9 6.98 -9.64 2.38
C PRO A 9 6.57 -10.72 1.38
N LEU A 10 5.91 -10.36 0.28
CA LEU A 10 5.54 -11.28 -0.81
C LEU A 10 6.63 -11.42 -1.88
N ASN A 11 7.85 -10.96 -1.57
CA ASN A 11 9.05 -11.08 -2.37
C ASN A 11 8.91 -10.48 -3.78
N PHE A 12 8.33 -9.28 -3.83
CA PHE A 12 8.32 -8.42 -5.01
C PHE A 12 8.50 -6.96 -4.58
N THR A 13 9.03 -6.15 -5.49
CA THR A 13 9.38 -4.76 -5.20
C THR A 13 8.28 -3.80 -5.66
N VAL A 14 7.89 -2.86 -4.82
CA VAL A 14 6.92 -1.80 -5.15
C VAL A 14 7.65 -0.46 -5.27
N ARG A 15 7.49 0.19 -6.42
CA ARG A 15 8.07 1.52 -6.70
C ARG A 15 7.02 2.61 -6.91
N THR A 16 7.42 3.85 -6.64
CA THR A 16 6.66 5.05 -7.04
C THR A 16 7.60 6.19 -7.44
N SER A 17 7.12 7.16 -8.19
CA SER A 17 7.86 8.38 -8.53
C SER A 17 7.38 9.58 -7.71
N GLU A 18 8.21 10.62 -7.58
CA GLU A 18 7.81 11.86 -6.89
C GLU A 18 6.55 12.45 -7.53
N GLU A 19 6.52 12.55 -8.86
CA GLU A 19 5.37 13.06 -9.62
C GLU A 19 4.08 12.27 -9.36
N TYR A 20 4.17 10.95 -9.24
CA TYR A 20 3.00 10.11 -8.94
C TYR A 20 2.58 10.25 -7.48
N TRP A 21 3.54 10.32 -6.56
CA TRP A 21 3.28 10.57 -5.14
C TRP A 21 2.52 11.88 -4.94
N GLN A 22 2.94 12.97 -5.59
CA GLN A 22 2.22 14.25 -5.54
C GLN A 22 0.77 14.13 -6.05
N LYS A 23 0.52 13.34 -7.10
CA LYS A 23 -0.84 13.06 -7.58
C LYS A 23 -1.66 12.27 -6.55
N LEU A 24 -1.05 11.34 -5.83
CA LEU A 24 -1.72 10.60 -4.76
C LEU A 24 -2.09 11.53 -3.61
N ILE A 25 -1.21 12.43 -3.19
CA ILE A 25 -1.51 13.42 -2.14
C ILE A 25 -2.66 14.34 -2.54
N VAL A 26 -2.72 14.80 -3.80
CA VAL A 26 -3.85 15.63 -4.27
C VAL A 26 -5.17 14.87 -4.18
N LYS A 27 -5.18 13.57 -4.47
CA LYS A 27 -6.38 12.72 -4.40
C LYS A 27 -6.72 12.29 -2.97
N HIS A 28 -5.70 12.11 -2.16
CA HIS A 28 -5.74 11.57 -0.80
C HIS A 28 -4.87 12.47 0.09
N PRO A 29 -5.34 13.68 0.44
CA PRO A 29 -4.55 14.63 1.23
C PRO A 29 -4.27 14.12 2.65
N ASP A 30 -5.04 13.12 3.10
CA ASP A 30 -4.88 12.43 4.37
C ASP A 30 -3.58 11.62 4.48
N ILE A 31 -2.84 11.39 3.38
CA ILE A 31 -1.53 10.73 3.40
C ILE A 31 -0.35 11.68 3.18
N ALA A 32 -0.58 13.00 3.10
CA ALA A 32 0.48 13.98 2.83
C ALA A 32 1.67 13.86 3.79
N ASP A 33 1.38 13.66 5.08
CA ASP A 33 2.38 13.54 6.16
C ASP A 33 2.65 12.07 6.56
N LEU A 34 2.14 11.10 5.78
CA LEU A 34 2.19 9.66 6.11
C LEU A 34 3.06 8.84 5.16
N GLU A 35 4.07 9.47 4.54
CA GLU A 35 4.98 8.76 3.64
C GLU A 35 5.70 7.60 4.35
N ALA A 36 6.13 7.79 5.60
CA ALA A 36 6.82 6.78 6.38
C ALA A 36 5.92 5.55 6.64
N GLU A 37 4.67 5.78 6.99
CA GLU A 37 3.65 4.78 7.26
C GLU A 37 3.25 4.04 5.98
N VAL A 38 3.17 4.72 4.83
CA VAL A 38 2.94 4.06 3.54
C VAL A 38 4.12 3.16 3.17
N ARG A 39 5.36 3.60 3.38
CA ARG A 39 6.56 2.77 3.15
C ARG A 39 6.59 1.57 4.11
N GLN A 40 6.22 1.78 5.37
CA GLN A 40 6.13 0.71 6.36
C GLN A 40 5.01 -0.28 6.03
N ALA A 41 3.85 0.17 5.56
CA ALA A 41 2.79 -0.71 5.10
C ALA A 41 3.28 -1.66 3.99
N LEU A 42 4.07 -1.16 3.03
CA LEU A 42 4.63 -2.00 1.98
C LEU A 42 5.70 -2.98 2.49
N ASN A 43 6.56 -2.55 3.43
CA ASN A 43 7.72 -3.33 3.90
C ASN A 43 7.37 -4.33 5.03
N SER A 44 6.57 -3.91 5.99
CA SER A 44 6.20 -4.66 7.19
C SER A 44 4.75 -4.32 7.59
N PRO A 45 3.75 -4.72 6.78
CA PRO A 45 2.34 -4.54 7.10
C PRO A 45 1.95 -5.32 8.36
N ASP A 46 0.77 -5.01 8.91
CA ASP A 46 0.07 -5.87 9.87
C ASP A 46 -0.82 -6.90 9.15
N GLU A 47 -1.30 -6.56 7.95
CA GLU A 47 -2.16 -7.44 7.16
C GLU A 47 -1.99 -7.19 5.65
N ILE A 48 -1.98 -8.27 4.87
CA ILE A 48 -1.96 -8.22 3.40
C ILE A 48 -3.20 -8.91 2.87
N ARG A 49 -3.94 -8.19 2.03
CA ARG A 49 -5.10 -8.74 1.31
C ARG A 49 -4.90 -8.71 -0.19
N ARG A 50 -5.44 -9.71 -0.87
CA ARG A 50 -5.65 -9.70 -2.31
C ARG A 50 -7.04 -9.16 -2.61
N SER A 51 -7.12 -8.23 -3.55
CA SER A 51 -8.40 -7.71 -4.04
C SER A 51 -9.28 -8.83 -4.58
N SER A 52 -10.56 -8.82 -4.23
CA SER A 52 -11.56 -9.75 -4.78
C SER A 52 -11.85 -9.53 -6.27
N ARG A 53 -11.49 -8.36 -6.82
CA ARG A 53 -11.78 -7.97 -8.21
C ARG A 53 -10.60 -8.14 -9.17
N ASP A 54 -9.37 -8.05 -8.67
CA ASP A 54 -8.16 -8.21 -9.49
C ASP A 54 -7.07 -8.91 -8.65
N PRO A 55 -6.68 -10.14 -8.99
CA PRO A 55 -5.69 -10.89 -8.22
C PRO A 55 -4.29 -10.26 -8.23
N ASN A 56 -4.02 -9.33 -9.16
CA ASN A 56 -2.77 -8.59 -9.21
C ASN A 56 -2.75 -7.37 -8.28
N LEU A 57 -3.89 -7.00 -7.69
CA LEU A 57 -3.99 -5.90 -6.72
C LEU A 57 -3.89 -6.42 -5.31
N LEU A 58 -2.88 -5.92 -4.60
CA LEU A 58 -2.58 -6.24 -3.23
C LEU A 58 -2.75 -5.00 -2.36
N LEU A 59 -3.36 -5.19 -1.19
CA LEU A 59 -3.64 -4.17 -0.21
C LEU A 59 -2.80 -4.47 1.03
N PHE A 60 -1.94 -3.53 1.38
CA PHE A 60 -1.03 -3.61 2.50
C PHE A 60 -1.52 -2.69 3.60
N TYR A 61 -1.95 -3.24 4.72
CA TYR A 61 -2.51 -2.51 5.84
C TYR A 61 -1.49 -2.34 6.95
N LEU A 62 -1.37 -1.10 7.43
CA LEU A 62 -0.63 -0.75 8.65
C LEU A 62 -1.57 -0.06 9.62
N THR A 63 -1.59 -0.51 10.87
CA THR A 63 -2.42 0.05 11.94
C THR A 63 -1.79 1.33 12.46
N LEU A 64 -2.52 2.45 12.40
CA LEU A 64 -2.11 3.71 13.02
C LEU A 64 -2.60 3.82 14.47
N LYS A 65 -3.86 3.43 14.68
CA LYS A 65 -4.56 3.44 15.96
C LYS A 65 -5.76 2.50 15.87
N GLU A 66 -6.49 2.34 16.97
CA GLU A 66 -7.70 1.52 16.98
C GLU A 66 -8.66 1.94 15.85
N LYS A 67 -9.01 0.96 15.00
CA LYS A 67 -9.88 1.13 13.83
C LYS A 67 -9.41 2.21 12.84
N ARG A 68 -8.10 2.42 12.72
CA ARG A 68 -7.53 3.32 11.71
C ARG A 68 -6.27 2.73 11.13
N TRP A 69 -6.25 2.65 9.81
CA TRP A 69 -5.15 2.11 9.05
C TRP A 69 -4.69 3.07 7.98
N VAL A 70 -3.42 2.99 7.63
CA VAL A 70 -2.95 3.35 6.30
C VAL A 70 -3.02 2.10 5.44
N VAL A 71 -3.56 2.25 4.23
CA VAL A 71 -3.52 1.20 3.22
C VAL A 71 -2.71 1.66 2.02
N ALA A 72 -1.69 0.89 1.67
CA ALA A 72 -0.98 1.02 0.40
C ALA A 72 -1.52 -0.03 -0.58
N VAL A 73 -1.99 0.39 -1.74
CA VAL A 73 -2.49 -0.51 -2.78
C VAL A 73 -1.45 -0.58 -3.88
N ALA A 74 -0.91 -1.77 -4.13
CA ALA A 74 0.08 -1.99 -5.17
C ALA A 74 -0.43 -3.00 -6.20
N ARG A 75 -0.03 -2.81 -7.44
CA ARG A 75 -0.20 -3.81 -8.50
C ARG A 75 1.08 -4.59 -8.68
N ARG A 76 1.00 -5.91 -8.61
CA ARG A 76 2.11 -6.83 -8.92
C ARG A 76 2.11 -7.20 -10.40
N LEU A 77 3.30 -7.22 -11.00
CA LEU A 77 3.58 -7.60 -12.39
C LEU A 77 4.88 -8.42 -12.42
N ASN A 78 4.79 -9.73 -12.69
CA ASN A 78 5.93 -10.60 -13.02
C ASN A 78 7.21 -10.43 -12.18
N GLY A 79 7.09 -10.14 -10.87
CA GLY A 79 8.23 -9.96 -9.95
C GLY A 79 8.47 -8.53 -9.49
N ASP A 80 7.91 -7.56 -10.20
CA ASP A 80 7.92 -6.13 -9.86
C ASP A 80 6.51 -5.64 -9.53
N GLY A 81 6.40 -4.40 -9.11
CA GLY A 81 5.13 -3.77 -8.81
C GLY A 81 5.25 -2.26 -8.66
N PHE A 82 4.10 -1.61 -8.66
CA PHE A 82 4.02 -0.17 -8.49
C PHE A 82 2.86 0.21 -7.61
N LEU A 83 3.02 1.32 -6.89
CA LEU A 83 1.97 1.87 -6.06
C LEU A 83 0.84 2.40 -6.95
N ILE A 84 -0.39 1.96 -6.71
CA ILE A 84 -1.60 2.40 -7.41
C ILE A 84 -2.27 3.54 -6.64
N THR A 85 -2.35 3.41 -5.32
CA THR A 85 -2.87 4.46 -4.44
C THR A 85 -2.48 4.16 -3.00
N ALA A 86 -2.58 5.17 -2.14
CA ALA A 86 -2.57 5.00 -0.69
C ALA A 86 -3.55 5.97 -0.05
N TYR A 87 -4.15 5.59 1.06
CA TYR A 87 -5.12 6.40 1.81
C TYR A 87 -5.26 5.86 3.24
N GLN A 88 -5.81 6.66 4.14
CA GLN A 88 -6.29 6.20 5.44
C GLN A 88 -7.68 5.58 5.31
N THR A 89 -7.96 4.57 6.12
CA THR A 89 -9.29 3.98 6.21
C THR A 89 -9.60 3.52 7.63
N ASP A 90 -10.88 3.46 7.94
CA ASP A 90 -11.45 2.91 9.18
C ASP A 90 -12.11 1.54 8.97
N ALA A 91 -11.95 0.96 7.78
CA ALA A 91 -12.46 -0.36 7.44
C ALA A 91 -11.43 -1.16 6.63
N ILE A 92 -11.28 -2.44 6.97
CA ILE A 92 -10.51 -3.38 6.15
C ILE A 92 -11.41 -3.90 5.02
N LYS A 93 -10.95 -3.82 3.77
CA LYS A 93 -11.75 -4.22 2.61
C LYS A 93 -11.90 -5.74 2.51
N GLU A 94 -13.06 -6.19 2.05
CA GLU A 94 -13.29 -7.59 1.68
C GLU A 94 -12.30 -8.07 0.62
N GLY A 95 -11.90 -9.33 0.72
CA GLY A 95 -10.88 -9.95 -0.12
C GLY A 95 -10.24 -11.17 0.55
N GLU A 96 -9.34 -11.83 -0.17
CA GLU A 96 -8.58 -12.95 0.37
C GLU A 96 -7.48 -12.42 1.28
N THR A 97 -7.44 -12.87 2.54
CA THR A 97 -6.33 -12.56 3.45
C THR A 97 -5.15 -13.45 3.11
N LEU A 98 -4.05 -12.85 2.65
CA LEU A 98 -2.84 -13.58 2.28
C LEU A 98 -1.92 -13.78 3.48
N TRP A 99 -1.86 -12.78 4.36
CA TRP A 99 -0.99 -12.81 5.53
C TRP A 99 -1.50 -11.83 6.58
N ARG A 100 -1.32 -12.18 7.86
CA ARG A 100 -1.63 -11.33 9.01
C ARG A 100 -0.63 -11.62 10.13
N LYS A 101 -0.18 -10.57 10.82
CA LYS A 101 0.71 -10.66 11.98
C LYS A 101 -0.01 -11.17 13.22
#